data_AF-A0AA96N911-F1
#
_entry.id   AF-A0AA96N911-F1
#
_cell.length_a   1.000
_cell.length_b   1.000
_cell.length_c   1.000
_cell.angle_alpha   90.00
_cell.angle_beta   90.00
_cell.angle_gamma   90.00
#
_symmetry.space_group_name_H-M   'P 1'
#
loop_
_entity.id
_entity.type
_entity.pdbx_description
1 polymer ?
#
loop_
_entity_poly.entity_id
_entity_poly.type
_entity_poly.pdbx_seq_one_letter_code
_entity_poly.pdbx_strand_id
1 'polypeptide(L)'
;MSNIQTKLKTIVFTAISAAILSACGGGGGGGSSALSTGATPTNNTGNSAGNNGNPANNNNNANTPKAPSTTLTNSADNLAKLTDEDPIDPANVSQPLHTHFISSKGAQQSNPNVQIRKDAAGKMFQTDNQDRNQNGLISSIDFNSNDEVKMDGVVLFNKTTDGNATQPTWTSYASVIAKVYSKGNTQTDVSEQTGKEKNTKFAYGKSTLDERIVELYKKLEAEKENLKKEQNSESGQIDHDKIKEIESKIRDLDTLYKKNLQHRTNLATFNKIDSDNLAYFRTDKNGLVFDKQFDGVYVINFDDGTKIVLHDPSAAGWTYQTFAHYTDPKGHVYQGYQSLGDETVFTTLPAKGTATYKGISTAYVVTDKNNRQLTSNVMAIVDFGLKGVRFETSNSHFHTLENGKRVSQADKNYDFKGTASWKDGNLFSGKVSTADDKLSGNLNGKFYGPNAAEIGGTYGLKNKDATEHLIGGYGAKRQ
;
A
#
# COMPACT_ATOMS: atom_id res chain seq x y z
N MET A 1 -0.04 -69.85 -21.46
CA MET A 1 -1.31 -69.21 -21.89
C MET A 1 -1.65 -68.14 -20.86
N SER A 2 -1.01 -66.96 -20.90
CA SER A 2 -1.39 -65.73 -21.64
C SER A 2 -2.73 -65.13 -21.19
N ASN A 3 -2.71 -64.06 -20.39
CA ASN A 3 -2.74 -62.70 -20.93
C ASN A 3 -2.71 -61.62 -19.82
N ILE A 4 -1.74 -60.72 -20.00
CA ILE A 4 -1.53 -59.43 -19.35
C ILE A 4 -2.29 -58.38 -20.18
N GLN A 5 -2.97 -57.42 -19.54
CA GLN A 5 -3.46 -56.20 -20.19
C GLN A 5 -3.17 -55.00 -19.28
N THR A 6 -2.05 -54.34 -19.59
CA THR A 6 -1.58 -53.06 -19.05
C THR A 6 -2.26 -51.93 -19.83
N LYS A 7 -2.93 -50.97 -19.16
CA LYS A 7 -3.41 -49.74 -19.82
C LYS A 7 -2.38 -48.62 -19.68
N LEU A 8 -1.64 -48.42 -20.77
CA LEU A 8 -0.78 -47.28 -21.06
C LEU A 8 -1.66 -46.03 -21.33
N LYS A 9 -1.40 -44.92 -20.64
CA LYS A 9 -1.95 -43.60 -21.01
C LYS A 9 -0.84 -42.75 -21.61
N THR A 10 -1.02 -42.44 -22.89
CA THR A 10 -0.19 -41.64 -23.78
C THR A 10 0.03 -40.23 -23.26
N ILE A 11 1.30 -39.82 -23.18
CA ILE A 11 1.75 -38.43 -23.01
C ILE A 11 1.89 -37.84 -24.42
N VAL A 12 1.15 -36.76 -24.71
CA VAL A 12 1.32 -35.98 -25.94
C VAL A 12 2.30 -34.85 -25.64
N PHE A 13 3.49 -34.93 -26.24
CA PHE A 13 4.42 -33.82 -26.39
C PHE A 13 3.95 -32.94 -27.54
N THR A 14 3.73 -31.65 -27.29
CA THR A 14 3.60 -30.65 -28.36
C THR A 14 4.75 -29.67 -28.23
N ALA A 15 5.76 -29.85 -29.08
CA ALA A 15 6.80 -28.87 -29.35
C ALA A 15 6.28 -27.89 -30.40
N ILE A 16 6.37 -26.59 -30.14
CA ILE A 16 6.31 -25.58 -31.20
C ILE A 16 7.47 -24.60 -31.01
N SER A 17 8.31 -24.61 -32.04
CA SER A 17 9.54 -23.87 -32.22
C SER A 17 9.32 -22.36 -32.38
N ALA A 18 10.32 -21.59 -31.96
CA ALA A 18 10.50 -20.20 -32.32
C ALA A 18 10.76 -20.02 -33.82
N ALA A 19 10.15 -19.01 -34.43
CA ALA A 19 10.59 -18.43 -35.70
C ALA A 19 10.39 -16.92 -35.66
N ILE A 20 11.50 -16.20 -35.81
CA ILE A 20 11.60 -14.76 -35.99
C ILE A 20 11.43 -14.51 -37.50
N LEU A 21 10.45 -13.69 -37.91
CA LEU A 21 10.49 -13.00 -39.20
C LEU A 21 9.85 -11.61 -39.10
N SER A 22 10.69 -10.63 -39.36
CA SER A 22 10.37 -9.28 -39.79
C SER A 22 9.70 -9.27 -41.17
N ALA A 23 8.60 -8.52 -41.33
CA ALA A 23 8.21 -7.99 -42.62
C ALA A 23 7.44 -6.67 -42.46
N CYS A 24 7.99 -5.67 -43.16
CA CYS A 24 7.46 -4.37 -43.50
C CYS A 24 6.34 -4.50 -44.56
N GLY A 25 5.33 -3.62 -44.53
CA GLY A 25 4.31 -3.54 -45.59
C GLY A 25 3.06 -2.77 -45.12
N GLY A 26 2.96 -1.50 -45.50
CA GLY A 26 1.95 -0.54 -45.02
C GLY A 26 0.68 -0.41 -45.86
N GLY A 27 -0.16 0.57 -45.47
CA GLY A 27 -0.83 1.46 -46.43
C GLY A 27 -2.33 1.71 -46.27
N GLY A 28 -2.68 2.96 -45.90
CA GLY A 28 -3.92 3.66 -46.26
C GLY A 28 -4.90 3.92 -45.11
N GLY A 29 -5.17 5.13 -44.61
CA GLY A 29 -4.91 6.49 -45.11
C GLY A 29 -6.23 7.22 -45.38
N GLY A 30 -6.50 8.33 -44.68
CA GLY A 30 -7.51 9.31 -45.13
C GLY A 30 -8.18 10.20 -44.08
N GLY A 31 -7.55 11.35 -43.78
CA GLY A 31 -8.23 12.63 -44.07
C GLY A 31 -8.88 13.40 -42.91
N SER A 32 -8.06 14.16 -42.19
CA SER A 32 -8.46 15.35 -41.42
C SER A 32 -9.11 16.43 -42.30
N SER A 33 -10.03 17.22 -41.75
CA SER A 33 -10.03 18.66 -41.98
C SER A 33 -10.76 19.40 -40.85
N ALA A 34 -10.01 20.26 -40.17
CA ALA A 34 -10.53 21.37 -39.41
C ALA A 34 -10.58 22.59 -40.33
N LEU A 35 -11.65 23.39 -40.24
CA LEU A 35 -11.65 24.84 -39.95
C LEU A 35 -12.84 25.58 -40.59
N SER A 36 -13.41 26.46 -39.75
CA SER A 36 -13.78 27.85 -40.07
C SER A 36 -15.26 28.21 -40.35
N THR A 37 -15.72 29.10 -39.47
CA THR A 37 -16.58 30.29 -39.67
C THR A 37 -18.06 30.14 -40.02
N GLY A 38 -18.89 30.26 -38.98
CA GLY A 38 -19.74 31.45 -38.71
C GLY A 38 -20.78 31.88 -39.75
N ALA A 39 -22.07 31.81 -39.36
CA ALA A 39 -23.07 32.87 -39.52
C ALA A 39 -24.41 32.46 -38.87
N THR A 40 -24.86 33.22 -37.88
CA THR A 40 -26.28 33.43 -37.50
C THR A 40 -26.81 34.67 -38.24
N PRO A 41 -28.11 35.04 -38.21
CA PRO A 41 -29.35 34.27 -38.02
C PRO A 41 -30.44 34.68 -39.05
N THR A 42 -31.58 33.98 -39.09
CA THR A 42 -32.83 34.59 -39.59
C THR A 42 -34.03 34.28 -38.71
N ASN A 43 -34.69 35.36 -38.31
CA ASN A 43 -36.00 35.42 -37.68
C ASN A 43 -37.06 34.71 -38.52
N ASN A 44 -38.05 34.11 -37.86
CA ASN A 44 -39.39 34.18 -38.43
C ASN A 44 -40.43 34.51 -37.35
N THR A 45 -41.19 35.55 -37.68
CA THR A 45 -42.22 36.20 -36.90
C THR A 45 -43.56 35.59 -37.34
N GLY A 46 -44.39 35.16 -36.38
CA GLY A 46 -45.76 34.72 -36.63
C GLY A 46 -46.69 35.39 -35.63
N ASN A 47 -47.20 36.55 -36.02
CA ASN A 47 -48.05 37.43 -35.25
C ASN A 47 -49.52 36.98 -35.32
N SER A 48 -50.30 37.14 -34.24
CA SER A 48 -51.71 37.59 -34.32
C SER A 48 -52.20 38.13 -32.98
N ALA A 49 -52.67 39.38 -33.09
CA ALA A 49 -53.31 40.28 -32.14
C ALA A 49 -54.63 39.71 -31.55
N GLY A 50 -55.25 40.24 -30.50
CA GLY A 50 -54.97 41.41 -29.67
C GLY A 50 -56.21 41.79 -28.82
N ASN A 51 -55.93 42.61 -27.79
CA ASN A 51 -56.76 43.62 -27.12
C ASN A 51 -57.72 43.32 -25.94
N ASN A 52 -57.28 43.91 -24.81
CA ASN A 52 -57.96 44.83 -23.87
C ASN A 52 -58.88 44.30 -22.74
N GLY A 53 -58.32 44.30 -21.52
CA GLY A 53 -58.55 45.35 -20.52
C GLY A 53 -59.70 45.15 -19.50
N ASN A 54 -59.37 44.87 -18.23
CA ASN A 54 -59.37 45.82 -17.09
C ASN A 54 -59.02 45.07 -15.76
N PRO A 55 -58.44 45.72 -14.73
CA PRO A 55 -57.89 45.08 -13.53
C PRO A 55 -58.86 45.13 -12.34
N ALA A 56 -58.87 44.07 -11.50
CA ALA A 56 -59.32 44.14 -10.10
C ALA A 56 -58.90 42.88 -9.31
N ASN A 57 -57.82 43.04 -8.55
CA ASN A 57 -57.64 42.66 -7.14
C ASN A 57 -58.58 41.60 -6.51
N ASN A 58 -58.03 40.46 -6.05
CA ASN A 58 -57.92 40.20 -4.60
C ASN A 58 -57.10 38.95 -4.25
N ASN A 59 -56.07 39.19 -3.44
CA ASN A 59 -55.59 38.40 -2.30
C ASN A 59 -55.92 36.90 -2.25
N ASN A 60 -54.89 36.08 -2.46
CA ASN A 60 -54.68 34.89 -1.64
C ASN A 60 -53.27 34.92 -1.06
N ASN A 61 -53.24 35.29 0.21
CA ASN A 61 -52.10 35.20 1.12
C ASN A 61 -51.76 33.72 1.33
N ALA A 62 -50.86 33.19 0.51
CA ALA A 62 -50.14 31.97 0.78
C ALA A 62 -48.70 32.36 1.13
N ASN A 63 -48.50 32.84 2.34
CA ASN A 63 -47.18 33.01 2.93
C ASN A 63 -46.63 31.63 3.29
N THR A 64 -46.28 30.83 2.29
CA THR A 64 -45.37 29.70 2.49
C THR A 64 -44.01 30.30 2.83
N PRO A 65 -43.41 30.00 4.00
CA PRO A 65 -42.04 30.39 4.26
C PRO A 65 -41.19 29.80 3.14
N LYS A 66 -40.64 30.66 2.27
CA LYS A 66 -39.57 30.23 1.37
C LYS A 66 -38.47 29.72 2.30
N ALA A 67 -38.24 28.41 2.26
CA ALA A 67 -37.15 27.80 2.99
C ALA A 67 -35.90 28.65 2.75
N PRO A 68 -35.11 28.98 3.79
CA PRO A 68 -33.90 29.77 3.60
C PRO A 68 -33.11 29.08 2.49
N SER A 69 -32.88 29.80 1.39
CA SER A 69 -31.94 29.37 0.39
C SER A 69 -30.61 29.33 1.11
N THR A 70 -30.19 28.15 1.56
CA THR A 70 -28.83 27.91 2.05
C THR A 70 -27.93 28.06 0.83
N THR A 71 -27.55 29.31 0.56
CA THR A 71 -26.59 29.61 -0.50
C THR A 71 -25.29 28.94 -0.10
N LEU A 72 -24.93 27.90 -0.83
CA LEU A 72 -23.63 27.23 -0.73
C LEU A 72 -22.53 28.28 -0.92
N THR A 73 -21.54 28.24 -0.03
CA THR A 73 -20.42 29.19 0.05
C THR A 73 -19.16 28.67 -0.60
N ASN A 74 -19.08 27.35 -0.85
CA ASN A 74 -17.97 26.73 -1.54
C ASN A 74 -17.86 27.26 -2.98
N SER A 75 -16.62 27.48 -3.43
CA SER A 75 -16.33 27.96 -4.78
C SER A 75 -15.05 27.32 -5.31
N ALA A 76 -15.05 26.98 -6.60
CA ALA A 76 -13.88 26.43 -7.29
C ALA A 76 -12.67 27.36 -7.22
N ASP A 77 -12.89 28.67 -7.14
CA ASP A 77 -11.83 29.68 -7.07
C ASP A 77 -11.18 29.79 -5.67
N ASN A 78 -11.77 29.14 -4.64
CA ASN A 78 -11.30 29.26 -3.27
C ASN A 78 -11.38 27.96 -2.47
N LEU A 79 -10.73 26.92 -2.98
CA LEU A 79 -10.69 25.60 -2.35
C LEU A 79 -10.13 25.63 -0.90
N ALA A 80 -9.32 26.63 -0.55
CA ALA A 80 -8.77 26.78 0.79
C ALA A 80 -9.83 27.10 1.86
N LYS A 81 -11.04 27.49 1.44
CA LYS A 81 -12.18 27.80 2.32
C LYS A 81 -13.30 26.77 2.26
N LEU A 82 -13.10 25.61 1.62
CA LEU A 82 -14.14 24.58 1.58
C LEU A 82 -14.61 24.20 2.99
N THR A 83 -15.92 24.15 3.14
CA THR A 83 -16.60 23.64 4.34
C THR A 83 -17.52 22.49 3.97
N ASP A 84 -17.89 21.68 4.98
CA ASP A 84 -18.79 20.56 4.82
C ASP A 84 -20.25 21.05 4.91
N GLU A 85 -20.70 21.75 3.88
CA GLU A 85 -21.99 22.47 3.85
C GLU A 85 -23.15 21.67 3.24
N ASP A 86 -22.88 20.58 2.50
CA ASP A 86 -23.87 19.65 1.95
C ASP A 86 -23.41 18.19 2.13
N PRO A 87 -23.28 17.69 3.38
CA PRO A 87 -22.63 16.41 3.64
C PRO A 87 -23.36 15.24 2.98
N ILE A 88 -22.64 14.44 2.20
CA ILE A 88 -23.15 13.15 1.73
C ILE A 88 -23.25 12.17 2.90
N ASP A 89 -24.15 11.18 2.77
CA ASP A 89 -24.34 10.17 3.82
C ASP A 89 -23.00 9.54 4.24
N PRO A 90 -22.79 9.32 5.55
CA PRO A 90 -21.60 8.62 6.02
C PRO A 90 -21.53 7.25 5.37
N ALA A 91 -20.31 6.78 5.06
CA ALA A 91 -20.14 5.53 4.33
C ALA A 91 -20.58 4.28 5.11
N ASN A 92 -20.94 4.41 6.41
CA ASN A 92 -21.38 3.34 7.31
C ASN A 92 -20.52 2.06 7.23
N VAL A 93 -19.21 2.24 7.04
CA VAL A 93 -18.25 1.13 6.98
C VAL A 93 -17.95 0.68 8.40
N SER A 94 -18.28 -0.56 8.74
CA SER A 94 -17.95 -1.17 10.03
C SER A 94 -16.45 -1.04 10.32
N GLN A 95 -16.07 -0.84 11.58
CA GLN A 95 -14.64 -0.91 11.92
C GLN A 95 -14.11 -2.32 11.62
N PRO A 96 -12.96 -2.42 10.94
CA PRO A 96 -12.36 -3.71 10.65
C PRO A 96 -11.92 -4.40 11.94
N LEU A 97 -11.97 -5.73 11.95
CA LEU A 97 -11.32 -6.50 13.00
C LEU A 97 -9.80 -6.30 12.91
N HIS A 98 -9.08 -6.45 14.03
CA HIS A 98 -7.61 -6.36 14.06
C HIS A 98 -6.89 -7.44 13.22
N THR A 99 -7.63 -8.46 12.80
CA THR A 99 -7.19 -9.45 11.83
C THR A 99 -7.34 -8.90 10.41
N HIS A 100 -8.38 -8.14 10.10
CA HIS A 100 -8.63 -7.62 8.75
C HIS A 100 -7.42 -6.90 8.15
N PHE A 101 -7.19 -7.17 6.87
CA PHE A 101 -6.22 -6.45 6.06
C PHE A 101 -6.87 -6.08 4.72
N ILE A 102 -6.39 -5.01 4.10
CA ILE A 102 -6.97 -4.49 2.86
C ILE A 102 -6.68 -5.42 1.67
N SER A 103 -7.60 -5.45 0.70
CA SER A 103 -7.44 -6.10 -0.61
C SER A 103 -7.43 -5.07 -1.72
N SER A 104 -6.75 -5.34 -2.84
CA SER A 104 -7.00 -4.61 -4.08
C SER A 104 -6.87 -5.52 -5.30
N LYS A 105 -7.83 -5.42 -6.21
CA LYS A 105 -7.74 -6.10 -7.51
C LYS A 105 -6.92 -5.32 -8.54
N GLY A 106 -6.65 -4.03 -8.25
CA GLY A 106 -5.93 -3.12 -9.14
C GLY A 106 -4.41 -3.16 -8.93
N ALA A 107 -3.66 -2.76 -9.96
CA ALA A 107 -2.22 -2.54 -9.84
C ALA A 107 -1.95 -1.35 -8.90
N GLN A 108 -1.05 -1.53 -7.93
CA GLN A 108 -0.76 -0.54 -6.89
C GLN A 108 0.32 0.46 -7.31
N GLN A 109 1.12 0.13 -8.32
CA GLN A 109 2.27 0.92 -8.77
C GLN A 109 1.92 2.35 -9.23
N SER A 110 0.69 2.55 -9.72
CA SER A 110 0.18 3.84 -10.19
C SER A 110 -0.50 4.68 -9.11
N ASN A 111 -0.58 4.15 -7.88
CA ASN A 111 -1.10 4.92 -6.76
C ASN A 111 -0.19 6.09 -6.40
N PRO A 112 -0.72 7.07 -5.62
CA PRO A 112 0.08 8.15 -5.08
C PRO A 112 1.36 7.62 -4.44
N ASN A 113 2.50 8.10 -4.91
CA ASN A 113 3.81 7.74 -4.39
C ASN A 113 4.73 8.96 -4.40
N VAL A 114 5.71 8.93 -3.50
CA VAL A 114 6.72 9.97 -3.38
C VAL A 114 8.00 9.32 -2.91
N GLN A 115 9.12 9.74 -3.47
CA GLN A 115 10.43 9.19 -3.18
C GLN A 115 11.44 10.31 -2.99
N ILE A 116 12.30 10.17 -2.00
CA ILE A 116 13.58 10.87 -1.91
C ILE A 116 14.64 9.89 -2.41
N ARG A 117 15.39 10.32 -3.41
CA ARG A 117 16.46 9.56 -4.06
C ARG A 117 17.77 10.33 -3.95
N LYS A 118 18.89 9.63 -4.10
CA LYS A 118 20.22 10.23 -4.18
C LYS A 118 20.75 10.10 -5.60
N ASP A 119 21.32 11.17 -6.12
CA ASP A 119 22.06 11.11 -7.39
C ASP A 119 23.47 10.51 -7.19
N ALA A 120 24.24 10.42 -8.27
CA ALA A 120 25.59 9.88 -8.23
C ALA A 120 26.57 10.68 -7.33
N ALA A 121 26.27 11.96 -7.06
CA ALA A 121 27.03 12.80 -6.15
C ALA A 121 26.52 12.73 -4.69
N GLY A 122 25.50 11.91 -4.43
CA GLY A 122 24.88 11.75 -3.13
C GLY A 122 23.85 12.82 -2.77
N LYS A 123 23.55 13.75 -3.68
CA LYS A 123 22.58 14.84 -3.44
C LYS A 123 21.16 14.30 -3.48
N MET A 124 20.36 14.69 -2.50
CA MET A 124 18.95 14.30 -2.42
C MET A 124 18.08 15.06 -3.43
N PHE A 125 17.12 14.35 -4.02
CA PHE A 125 16.04 14.94 -4.81
C PHE A 125 14.75 14.16 -4.63
N GLN A 126 13.61 14.84 -4.82
CA GLN A 126 12.29 14.24 -4.70
C GLN A 126 11.69 13.90 -6.07
N THR A 127 10.96 12.79 -6.13
CA THR A 127 10.08 12.41 -7.24
C THR A 127 8.70 12.04 -6.70
N ASP A 128 7.65 12.31 -7.46
CA ASP A 128 6.26 11.92 -7.15
C ASP A 128 5.41 11.88 -8.43
N ASN A 129 4.10 11.64 -8.29
CA ASN A 129 3.17 11.55 -9.43
C ASN A 129 3.13 12.82 -10.32
N GLN A 130 3.47 13.99 -9.79
CA GLN A 130 3.49 15.25 -10.53
C GLN A 130 4.89 15.57 -11.07
N ASP A 131 5.93 15.29 -10.28
CA ASP A 131 7.32 15.64 -10.60
C ASP A 131 8.20 14.40 -10.77
N ARG A 132 8.68 14.17 -12.01
CA ARG A 132 9.58 13.05 -12.37
C ARG A 132 8.98 11.69 -11.98
N ASN A 133 7.70 11.49 -12.33
CA ASN A 133 6.91 10.33 -11.96
C ASN A 133 7.69 9.02 -12.09
N GLN A 134 7.82 8.36 -10.96
CA GLN A 134 8.32 7.00 -10.84
C GLN A 134 7.16 6.16 -10.32
N ASN A 135 7.08 4.92 -10.77
CA ASN A 135 6.12 4.00 -10.18
C ASN A 135 6.50 3.74 -8.71
N GLY A 136 5.47 3.50 -7.88
CA GLY A 136 5.68 3.02 -6.52
C GLY A 136 6.39 1.66 -6.54
N LEU A 137 7.06 1.32 -5.43
CA LEU A 137 7.74 0.03 -5.32
C LEU A 137 6.74 -1.13 -5.36
N ILE A 138 5.58 -0.95 -4.73
CA ILE A 138 4.62 -2.02 -4.47
C ILE A 138 3.68 -2.16 -5.67
N SER A 139 3.61 -3.35 -6.26
CA SER A 139 2.86 -3.61 -7.50
C SER A 139 1.47 -4.19 -7.27
N SER A 140 1.30 -4.98 -6.20
CA SER A 140 0.08 -5.75 -5.95
C SER A 140 -0.16 -5.95 -4.46
N ILE A 141 -1.43 -5.97 -4.06
CA ILE A 141 -1.89 -6.39 -2.73
C ILE A 141 -3.14 -7.22 -2.95
N ASP A 142 -3.01 -8.53 -2.95
CA ASP A 142 -4.13 -9.44 -3.03
C ASP A 142 -4.50 -9.93 -1.63
N PHE A 143 -5.77 -9.82 -1.28
CA PHE A 143 -6.33 -10.30 -0.04
C PHE A 143 -7.66 -10.97 -0.34
N ASN A 144 -7.75 -12.26 -0.03
CA ASN A 144 -9.02 -12.97 -0.01
C ASN A 144 -9.38 -13.23 1.46
N SER A 145 -10.67 -13.12 1.79
CA SER A 145 -11.13 -13.39 3.17
C SER A 145 -10.73 -14.80 3.59
N ASN A 146 -10.15 -14.93 4.79
CA ASN A 146 -9.59 -16.18 5.30
C ASN A 146 -8.43 -16.74 4.46
N ASP A 147 -7.80 -15.91 3.62
CA ASP A 147 -6.64 -16.28 2.83
C ASP A 147 -5.33 -15.59 3.29
N GLU A 148 -4.20 -16.10 2.81
CA GLU A 148 -2.92 -15.42 2.86
C GLU A 148 -3.01 -14.17 1.98
N VAL A 149 -2.59 -13.07 2.55
CA VAL A 149 -2.46 -11.81 1.85
C VAL A 149 -1.14 -11.85 1.09
N LYS A 150 -1.15 -11.38 -0.14
CA LYS A 150 0.02 -11.36 -1.02
C LYS A 150 0.33 -9.93 -1.37
N MET A 151 1.42 -9.41 -0.83
CA MET A 151 1.95 -8.14 -1.29
C MET A 151 3.19 -8.45 -2.09
N ASP A 152 3.13 -8.31 -3.40
CA ASP A 152 4.32 -8.54 -4.20
C ASP A 152 4.97 -9.89 -3.84
N GLY A 153 4.16 -10.97 -3.87
CA GLY A 153 4.54 -12.36 -3.49
C GLY A 153 5.19 -12.53 -2.10
N VAL A 154 5.17 -11.43 -1.34
CA VAL A 154 5.06 -11.23 0.09
C VAL A 154 3.92 -11.95 0.79
N VAL A 155 4.11 -13.09 1.45
CA VAL A 155 3.01 -13.65 2.27
C VAL A 155 2.81 -12.83 3.55
N LEU A 156 1.75 -12.04 3.59
CA LEU A 156 1.17 -11.42 4.78
C LEU A 156 0.11 -12.42 5.33
N PHE A 157 0.24 -12.91 6.57
CA PHE A 157 -0.71 -13.90 7.09
C PHE A 157 -1.90 -13.22 7.77
N ASN A 158 -3.12 -13.53 7.31
CA ASN A 158 -4.38 -13.18 7.99
C ASN A 158 -5.25 -14.42 8.31
N LYS A 159 -4.61 -15.49 8.78
CA LYS A 159 -5.30 -16.75 9.09
C LYS A 159 -5.20 -17.10 10.57
N THR A 160 -6.29 -17.64 11.10
CA THR A 160 -6.27 -18.54 12.27
C THR A 160 -5.89 -19.96 11.82
N THR A 161 -5.76 -20.91 12.74
CA THR A 161 -5.12 -22.24 12.61
C THR A 161 -5.57 -23.20 11.47
N ASP A 162 -6.45 -22.81 10.54
CA ASP A 162 -7.23 -23.76 9.71
C ASP A 162 -7.15 -23.64 8.15
N GLY A 163 -6.07 -23.10 7.52
CA GLY A 163 -5.63 -23.56 6.16
C GLY A 163 -5.68 -22.63 4.92
N ASN A 164 -4.98 -23.05 3.85
CA ASN A 164 -4.02 -22.34 2.93
C ASN A 164 -4.52 -21.86 1.52
N ALA A 165 -3.71 -21.03 0.83
CA ALA A 165 -3.66 -20.91 -0.64
C ALA A 165 -2.26 -20.51 -1.18
N THR A 166 -1.93 -20.95 -2.40
CA THR A 166 -0.59 -20.94 -3.06
C THR A 166 -0.14 -19.58 -3.65
N GLN A 167 1.15 -19.22 -3.48
CA GLN A 167 1.79 -17.94 -3.81
C GLN A 167 2.47 -17.85 -5.21
N PRO A 168 2.50 -16.67 -5.86
CA PRO A 168 3.41 -16.33 -6.97
C PRO A 168 4.80 -15.84 -6.50
N THR A 169 5.83 -16.03 -7.32
CA THR A 169 7.26 -15.87 -7.04
C THR A 169 7.86 -14.49 -7.36
N TRP A 170 8.82 -14.05 -6.52
CA TRP A 170 9.63 -12.83 -6.69
C TRP A 170 11.07 -13.14 -7.04
N THR A 171 11.78 -12.13 -7.57
CA THR A 171 13.19 -12.19 -7.96
C THR A 171 14.17 -12.07 -6.79
N SER A 172 13.71 -11.64 -5.61
CA SER A 172 14.40 -11.85 -4.32
C SER A 172 13.79 -13.09 -3.65
N TYR A 173 14.64 -14.08 -3.35
CA TYR A 173 14.19 -15.40 -2.89
C TYR A 173 13.70 -15.40 -1.43
N ALA A 174 14.17 -14.44 -0.62
CA ALA A 174 13.98 -14.49 0.82
C ALA A 174 13.51 -13.18 1.43
N SER A 175 12.46 -13.27 2.23
CA SER A 175 12.00 -12.16 3.06
C SER A 175 11.54 -12.65 4.45
N VAL A 176 11.43 -11.69 5.37
CA VAL A 176 10.75 -11.86 6.66
C VAL A 176 9.73 -10.74 6.85
N ILE A 177 8.56 -11.10 7.37
CA ILE A 177 7.52 -10.17 7.78
C ILE A 177 7.14 -10.36 9.24
N ALA A 178 6.92 -9.25 9.94
CA ALA A 178 6.30 -9.24 11.26
C ALA A 178 5.23 -8.14 11.37
N LYS A 179 4.07 -8.47 11.93
CA LYS A 179 3.15 -7.46 12.48
C LYS A 179 3.69 -7.05 13.84
N VAL A 180 3.83 -5.75 14.06
CA VAL A 180 4.41 -5.17 15.28
C VAL A 180 3.49 -4.07 15.79
N TYR A 181 3.29 -4.05 17.09
CA TYR A 181 2.49 -3.05 17.79
C TYR A 181 3.14 -2.77 19.15
N SER A 182 2.60 -1.80 19.86
CA SER A 182 3.12 -1.28 21.13
C SER A 182 3.40 -2.36 22.18
N LYS A 183 2.61 -3.43 22.18
CA LYS A 183 2.64 -4.49 23.19
C LYS A 183 3.18 -5.82 22.68
N GLY A 184 3.54 -5.94 21.41
CA GLY A 184 3.96 -7.24 20.89
C GLY A 184 4.31 -7.26 19.42
N ASN A 185 4.59 -8.48 18.97
CA ASN A 185 4.88 -8.82 17.58
C ASN A 185 4.39 -10.22 17.28
N THR A 186 4.20 -10.52 16.01
CA THR A 186 3.91 -11.87 15.54
C THR A 186 5.15 -12.76 15.62
N GLN A 187 4.95 -13.98 16.09
CA GLN A 187 5.93 -15.06 16.06
C GLN A 187 5.43 -16.22 15.20
N THR A 188 6.36 -16.98 14.65
CA THR A 188 6.09 -18.15 13.80
C THR A 188 6.57 -19.41 14.48
N ASP A 189 5.75 -20.45 14.51
CA ASP A 189 6.19 -21.80 14.89
C ASP A 189 7.19 -22.35 13.86
N VAL A 190 8.40 -22.65 14.32
CA VAL A 190 9.51 -23.17 13.51
C VAL A 190 9.99 -24.52 14.04
N SER A 191 9.18 -25.22 14.83
CA SER A 191 9.54 -26.48 15.48
C SER A 191 9.95 -27.55 14.47
N GLU A 192 9.17 -27.70 13.41
CA GLU A 192 9.41 -28.66 12.32
C GLU A 192 10.72 -28.40 11.55
N GLN A 193 11.27 -27.18 11.60
CA GLN A 193 12.56 -26.87 10.97
C GLN A 193 13.72 -27.63 11.61
N THR A 194 13.52 -28.17 12.80
CA THR A 194 14.52 -28.95 13.56
C THR A 194 13.98 -30.31 13.99
N GLY A 195 12.89 -30.79 13.38
CA GLY A 195 12.25 -32.07 13.72
C GLY A 195 11.58 -32.11 15.09
N LYS A 196 11.31 -30.96 15.71
CA LYS A 196 10.60 -30.90 16.98
C LYS A 196 9.09 -30.93 16.77
N GLU A 197 8.37 -31.37 17.80
CA GLU A 197 6.90 -31.30 17.84
C GLU A 197 6.41 -29.86 17.66
N LYS A 198 5.29 -29.69 16.94
CA LYS A 198 4.68 -28.38 16.71
C LYS A 198 4.47 -27.62 18.01
N ASN A 199 4.59 -26.29 17.93
CA ASN A 199 4.43 -25.33 19.02
C ASN A 199 5.47 -25.42 20.15
N THR A 200 6.67 -25.95 19.88
CA THR A 200 7.77 -26.03 20.87
C THR A 200 8.91 -25.05 20.63
N LYS A 201 8.96 -24.41 19.45
CA LYS A 201 9.98 -23.43 19.08
C LYS A 201 9.39 -22.34 18.19
N PHE A 202 9.55 -21.09 18.60
CA PHE A 202 9.06 -19.94 17.86
C PHE A 202 10.20 -19.02 17.41
N ALA A 203 10.01 -18.34 16.28
CA ALA A 203 10.94 -17.35 15.74
C ALA A 203 10.21 -16.03 15.44
N TYR A 204 10.96 -14.93 15.47
CA TYR A 204 10.44 -13.60 15.16
C TYR A 204 10.04 -13.51 13.67
N GLY A 205 8.80 -13.08 13.43
CA GLY A 205 8.26 -12.95 12.08
C GLY A 205 8.16 -14.27 11.31
N LYS A 206 7.51 -14.21 10.15
CA LYS A 206 7.36 -15.31 9.20
C LYS A 206 8.29 -15.10 8.04
N SER A 207 8.90 -16.17 7.54
CA SER A 207 9.78 -16.12 6.37
C SER A 207 9.23 -16.90 5.18
N THR A 208 9.55 -16.44 3.98
CA THR A 208 9.38 -17.22 2.73
C THR A 208 10.27 -18.48 2.73
N LEU A 209 11.28 -18.54 3.59
CA LEU A 209 12.20 -19.69 3.71
C LEU A 209 11.64 -20.83 4.56
N ASP A 210 10.59 -20.60 5.35
CA ASP A 210 10.21 -21.54 6.40
C ASP A 210 9.82 -22.92 5.86
N GLU A 211 8.99 -22.96 4.82
CA GLU A 211 8.54 -24.20 4.19
C GLU A 211 9.72 -24.95 3.57
N ARG A 212 10.58 -24.21 2.86
CA ARG A 212 11.78 -24.78 2.24
C ARG A 212 12.72 -25.39 3.27
N ILE A 213 12.89 -24.76 4.43
CA ILE A 213 13.73 -25.30 5.52
C ILE A 213 13.12 -26.61 6.04
N VAL A 214 11.81 -26.69 6.22
CA VAL A 214 11.12 -27.92 6.65
C VAL A 214 11.29 -29.04 5.60
N GLU A 215 11.13 -28.73 4.31
CA GLU A 215 11.34 -29.69 3.22
C GLU A 215 12.77 -30.23 3.21
N LEU A 216 13.76 -29.34 3.32
CA LEU A 216 15.18 -29.71 3.31
C LEU A 216 15.52 -30.59 4.52
N TYR A 217 14.98 -30.26 5.69
CA TYR A 217 15.14 -31.08 6.89
C TYR A 217 14.57 -32.48 6.69
N LYS A 218 13.33 -32.60 6.19
CA LYS A 218 12.68 -33.91 5.92
C LYS A 218 13.47 -34.75 4.91
N LYS A 219 13.98 -34.13 3.84
CA LYS A 219 14.84 -34.81 2.84
C LYS A 219 16.17 -35.25 3.45
N LEU A 220 16.80 -34.40 4.25
CA LEU A 220 18.06 -34.71 4.92
C LEU A 220 17.93 -35.91 5.86
N GLU A 221 16.88 -35.95 6.68
CA GLU A 221 16.63 -37.09 7.59
C GLU A 221 16.29 -38.37 6.81
N ALA A 222 15.52 -38.29 5.73
CA ALA A 222 15.24 -39.44 4.87
C ALA A 222 16.51 -40.03 4.25
N GLU A 223 17.43 -39.20 3.74
CA GLU A 223 18.71 -39.69 3.19
C GLU A 223 19.64 -40.26 4.27
N LYS A 224 19.63 -39.71 5.49
CA LYS A 224 20.35 -40.32 6.63
C LYS A 224 19.82 -41.71 6.97
N GLU A 225 18.50 -41.91 6.92
CA GLU A 225 17.90 -43.24 7.11
C GLU A 225 18.24 -44.20 5.96
N ASN A 226 18.28 -43.71 4.71
CA ASN A 226 18.75 -44.50 3.57
C ASN A 226 20.21 -44.94 3.74
N LEU A 227 21.08 -44.04 4.20
CA LEU A 227 22.47 -44.34 4.50
C LEU A 227 22.58 -45.46 5.56
N LYS A 228 21.82 -45.36 6.66
CA LYS A 228 21.79 -46.40 7.71
C LYS A 228 21.35 -47.76 7.17
N LYS A 229 20.35 -47.80 6.30
CA LYS A 229 19.87 -49.06 5.69
C LYS A 229 20.91 -49.68 4.77
N GLU A 230 21.58 -48.87 3.95
CA GLU A 230 22.62 -49.35 3.04
C GLU A 230 23.85 -49.88 3.80
N GLN A 231 24.22 -49.21 4.90
CA GLN A 231 25.31 -49.65 5.77
C GLN A 231 25.00 -50.94 6.55
N ASN A 232 23.71 -51.22 6.81
CA ASN A 232 23.25 -52.39 7.57
C ASN A 232 22.51 -53.40 6.68
N SER A 233 22.89 -53.52 5.41
CA SER A 233 22.21 -54.38 4.43
C SER A 233 22.08 -55.84 4.92
N GLU A 234 20.84 -56.34 4.99
CA GLU A 234 20.53 -57.72 5.39
C GLU A 234 21.11 -58.78 4.44
N SER A 235 21.46 -58.39 3.20
CA SER A 235 22.11 -59.28 2.24
C SER A 235 23.60 -59.51 2.53
N GLY A 236 24.19 -58.77 3.48
CA GLY A 236 25.62 -58.81 3.81
C GLY A 236 26.55 -58.19 2.76
N GLN A 237 26.02 -57.76 1.61
CA GLN A 237 26.79 -57.13 0.55
C GLN A 237 26.60 -55.60 0.60
N ILE A 238 27.68 -54.88 0.90
CA ILE A 238 27.70 -53.42 1.03
C ILE A 238 28.12 -52.81 -0.31
N ASP A 239 27.27 -51.93 -0.87
CA ASP A 239 27.60 -51.14 -2.06
C ASP A 239 28.30 -49.83 -1.66
N HIS A 240 29.62 -49.84 -1.71
CA HIS A 240 30.44 -48.69 -1.34
C HIS A 240 30.24 -47.47 -2.25
N ASP A 241 29.89 -47.65 -3.52
CA ASP A 241 29.71 -46.53 -4.44
C ASP A 241 28.35 -45.86 -4.23
N LYS A 242 27.32 -46.66 -3.97
CA LYS A 242 26.01 -46.16 -3.56
C LYS A 242 26.07 -45.41 -2.22
N ILE A 243 26.84 -45.91 -1.25
CA ILE A 243 27.09 -45.20 0.01
C ILE A 243 27.71 -43.82 -0.25
N LYS A 244 28.76 -43.73 -1.07
CA LYS A 244 29.39 -42.45 -1.42
C LYS A 244 28.41 -41.48 -2.07
N GLU A 245 27.52 -41.97 -2.93
CA GLU A 245 26.47 -41.16 -3.57
C GLU A 245 25.51 -40.58 -2.53
N ILE A 246 24.99 -41.43 -1.62
CA ILE A 246 24.09 -41.00 -0.54
C ILE A 246 24.79 -39.98 0.38
N GLU A 247 26.04 -40.23 0.77
CA GLU A 247 26.82 -39.30 1.57
C GLU A 247 27.01 -37.94 0.87
N SER A 248 27.21 -37.94 -0.46
CA SER A 248 27.29 -36.70 -1.22
C SER A 248 25.97 -35.93 -1.20
N LYS A 249 24.84 -36.62 -1.41
CA LYS A 249 23.50 -36.01 -1.31
C LYS A 249 23.24 -35.44 0.07
N ILE A 250 23.63 -36.15 1.14
CA ILE A 250 23.51 -35.67 2.52
C ILE A 250 24.33 -34.38 2.72
N ARG A 251 25.58 -34.33 2.23
CA ARG A 251 26.42 -33.12 2.33
C ARG A 251 25.78 -31.92 1.61
N ASP A 252 25.23 -32.13 0.42
CA ASP A 252 24.60 -31.08 -0.37
C ASP A 252 23.31 -30.57 0.31
N LEU A 253 22.47 -31.50 0.78
CA LEU A 253 21.24 -31.17 1.52
C LEU A 253 21.53 -30.46 2.84
N ASP A 254 22.51 -30.92 3.61
CA ASP A 254 22.91 -30.32 4.89
C ASP A 254 23.46 -28.89 4.68
N THR A 255 24.27 -28.69 3.64
CA THR A 255 24.79 -27.37 3.24
C THR A 255 23.63 -26.42 2.92
N LEU A 256 22.67 -26.86 2.10
CA LEU A 256 21.53 -26.04 1.72
C LEU A 256 20.59 -25.76 2.90
N TYR A 257 20.35 -26.76 3.75
CA TYR A 257 19.55 -26.63 4.97
C TYR A 257 20.16 -25.57 5.92
N LYS A 258 21.45 -25.71 6.26
CA LYS A 258 22.17 -24.77 7.13
C LYS A 258 22.19 -23.35 6.57
N LYS A 259 22.44 -23.21 5.26
CA LYS A 259 22.43 -21.90 4.59
C LYS A 259 21.08 -21.21 4.74
N ASN A 260 19.97 -21.92 4.51
CA ASN A 260 18.63 -21.35 4.63
C ASN A 260 18.26 -21.01 6.09
N LEU A 261 18.64 -21.86 7.04
CA LEU A 261 18.42 -21.61 8.47
C LEU A 261 19.15 -20.35 8.95
N GLN A 262 20.42 -20.20 8.55
CA GLN A 262 21.20 -18.99 8.84
C GLN A 262 20.59 -17.75 8.18
N HIS A 263 20.21 -17.87 6.91
CA HIS A 263 19.66 -16.75 6.17
C HIS A 263 18.35 -16.24 6.77
N ARG A 264 17.45 -17.15 7.15
CA ARG A 264 16.25 -16.79 7.92
C ARG A 264 16.63 -16.05 9.19
N THR A 265 17.50 -16.65 10.01
CA THR A 265 17.89 -16.08 11.32
C THR A 265 18.41 -14.65 11.19
N ASN A 266 19.20 -14.39 10.15
CA ASN A 266 19.68 -13.04 9.84
C ASN A 266 18.53 -12.09 9.48
N LEU A 267 17.64 -12.49 8.57
CA LEU A 267 16.47 -11.68 8.19
C LEU A 267 15.57 -11.36 9.39
N ALA A 268 15.32 -12.34 10.27
CA ALA A 268 14.53 -12.14 11.49
C ALA A 268 15.20 -11.15 12.45
N THR A 269 16.53 -11.21 12.56
CA THR A 269 17.32 -10.27 13.38
C THR A 269 17.22 -8.85 12.82
N PHE A 270 17.40 -8.68 11.50
CA PHE A 270 17.26 -7.37 10.85
C PHE A 270 15.85 -6.81 10.99
N ASN A 271 14.82 -7.63 10.75
CA ASN A 271 13.43 -7.22 10.89
C ASN A 271 13.11 -6.78 12.32
N LYS A 272 13.64 -7.48 13.33
CA LYS A 272 13.50 -7.08 14.73
C LYS A 272 14.17 -5.74 15.01
N ILE A 273 15.42 -5.54 14.56
CA ILE A 273 16.14 -4.26 14.71
C ILE A 273 15.34 -3.12 14.08
N ASP A 274 14.87 -3.32 12.84
CA ASP A 274 14.10 -2.33 12.10
C ASP A 274 12.78 -1.99 12.76
N SER A 275 12.11 -2.99 13.33
CA SER A 275 10.88 -2.82 14.10
C SER A 275 11.14 -2.06 15.40
N ASP A 276 12.22 -2.40 16.11
CA ASP A 276 12.59 -1.78 17.39
C ASP A 276 12.99 -0.32 17.24
N ASN A 277 13.40 0.12 16.05
CA ASN A 277 13.72 1.51 15.74
C ASN A 277 12.50 2.39 15.38
N LEU A 278 11.32 1.81 15.17
CA LEU A 278 10.10 2.58 14.95
C LEU A 278 9.56 3.07 16.31
N ALA A 279 9.49 4.39 16.48
CA ALA A 279 9.23 5.04 17.75
C ALA A 279 7.75 5.38 17.96
N TYR A 280 7.06 5.83 16.90
CA TYR A 280 5.76 6.50 17.00
C TYR A 280 4.64 5.64 17.63
N PHE A 281 4.71 4.32 17.52
CA PHE A 281 3.73 3.41 18.13
C PHE A 281 4.20 2.75 19.43
N ARG A 282 5.45 2.93 19.85
CA ARG A 282 5.99 2.29 21.06
C ARG A 282 5.40 2.94 22.30
N THR A 283 5.33 2.20 23.41
CA THR A 283 4.90 2.79 24.68
C THR A 283 5.90 3.84 25.18
N ASP A 284 5.41 4.89 25.83
CA ASP A 284 6.25 5.83 26.57
C ASP A 284 6.80 5.20 27.88
N LYS A 285 7.49 6.02 28.69
CA LYS A 285 8.02 5.62 30.00
C LYS A 285 6.96 5.12 30.99
N ASN A 286 5.70 5.50 30.81
CA ASN A 286 4.56 5.10 31.65
C ASN A 286 3.83 3.87 31.09
N GLY A 287 4.29 3.31 29.96
CA GLY A 287 3.62 2.19 29.30
C GLY A 287 2.44 2.60 28.41
N LEU A 288 2.28 3.89 28.10
CA LEU A 288 1.15 4.40 27.31
C LEU A 288 1.48 4.47 25.81
N VAL A 289 0.55 3.98 24.99
CA VAL A 289 0.57 4.16 23.53
C VAL A 289 0.33 5.62 23.18
N PHE A 290 0.84 6.09 22.04
CA PHE A 290 0.74 7.51 21.65
C PHE A 290 -0.68 7.85 21.27
N ASP A 291 -1.13 7.17 20.22
CA ASP A 291 -2.52 7.06 19.80
C ASP A 291 -2.71 5.62 19.32
N LYS A 292 -3.89 5.06 19.56
CA LYS A 292 -4.24 3.71 19.08
C LYS A 292 -4.33 3.66 17.56
N GLN A 293 -4.65 4.77 16.91
CA GLN A 293 -4.68 4.82 15.44
C GLN A 293 -3.29 4.58 14.82
N PHE A 294 -2.21 4.90 15.55
CA PHE A 294 -0.84 4.59 15.10
C PHE A 294 -0.35 3.19 15.52
N ASP A 295 -1.10 2.47 16.36
CA ASP A 295 -0.63 1.29 17.07
C ASP A 295 -0.68 -0.01 16.25
N GLY A 296 0.12 -0.06 15.19
CA GLY A 296 0.27 -1.25 14.37
C GLY A 296 0.96 -0.98 13.05
N VAL A 297 1.91 -1.84 12.73
CA VAL A 297 2.57 -1.88 11.42
C VAL A 297 2.88 -3.31 11.00
N TYR A 298 3.07 -3.51 9.70
CA TYR A 298 3.70 -4.68 9.13
C TYR A 298 5.09 -4.29 8.62
N VAL A 299 6.14 -4.86 9.20
CA VAL A 299 7.53 -4.62 8.80
C VAL A 299 8.00 -5.80 7.95
N ILE A 300 8.47 -5.51 6.75
CA ILE A 300 8.94 -6.49 5.76
C ILE A 300 10.38 -6.16 5.39
N ASN A 301 11.26 -7.16 5.48
CA ASN A 301 12.64 -7.04 5.03
C ASN A 301 12.96 -8.13 4.00
N PHE A 302 13.62 -7.71 2.93
CA PHE A 302 14.12 -8.58 1.88
C PHE A 302 15.63 -8.79 2.03
N ASP A 303 16.13 -9.91 1.50
CA ASP A 303 17.56 -10.24 1.50
C ASP A 303 18.45 -9.23 0.79
N ASP A 304 17.87 -8.43 -0.10
CA ASP A 304 18.56 -7.41 -0.85
C ASP A 304 18.61 -6.04 -0.17
N GLY A 305 18.13 -5.96 1.06
CA GLY A 305 18.13 -4.74 1.86
C GLY A 305 16.90 -3.85 1.66
N THR A 306 15.97 -4.23 0.77
CA THR A 306 14.69 -3.54 0.67
C THR A 306 13.92 -3.70 1.99
N LYS A 307 13.35 -2.59 2.47
CA LYS A 307 12.53 -2.53 3.69
C LYS A 307 11.21 -1.87 3.37
N ILE A 308 10.13 -2.43 3.90
CA ILE A 308 8.79 -1.88 3.76
C ILE A 308 8.12 -1.89 5.14
N VAL A 309 7.47 -0.78 5.50
CA VAL A 309 6.67 -0.64 6.71
C VAL A 309 5.28 -0.20 6.27
N LEU A 310 4.31 -1.10 6.33
CA LEU A 310 2.92 -0.79 6.04
C LEU A 310 2.20 -0.43 7.33
N HIS A 311 1.41 0.63 7.30
CA HIS A 311 0.52 0.94 8.40
C HIS A 311 -0.55 -0.14 8.55
N ASP A 312 -0.91 -0.51 9.79
CA ASP A 312 -2.00 -1.44 10.04
C ASP A 312 -3.35 -0.76 9.80
N PRO A 313 -4.06 -1.07 8.69
CA PRO A 313 -5.32 -0.39 8.38
C PRO A 313 -6.39 -0.61 9.47
N SER A 314 -6.35 -1.76 10.15
CA SER A 314 -7.32 -2.08 11.21
C SER A 314 -7.15 -1.19 12.44
N ALA A 315 -5.90 -0.82 12.79
CA ALA A 315 -5.61 0.07 13.91
C ALA A 315 -6.18 1.48 13.67
N ALA A 316 -6.11 1.96 12.42
CA ALA A 316 -6.67 3.25 12.01
C ALA A 316 -8.16 3.21 11.63
N GLY A 317 -8.78 2.02 11.59
CA GLY A 317 -10.20 1.84 11.29
C GLY A 317 -10.53 1.86 9.78
N TRP A 318 -9.57 1.55 8.92
CA TRP A 318 -9.67 1.55 7.46
C TRP A 318 -9.90 0.14 6.90
N THR A 319 -10.75 0.08 5.87
CA THR A 319 -11.15 -1.17 5.20
C THR A 319 -10.61 -1.27 3.78
N TYR A 320 -10.42 -0.12 3.12
CA TYR A 320 -10.13 -0.08 1.69
C TYR A 320 -8.74 0.46 1.36
N GLN A 321 -8.07 1.15 2.30
CA GLN A 321 -6.73 1.68 2.06
C GLN A 321 -5.76 1.56 3.24
N THR A 322 -4.48 1.67 2.91
CA THR A 322 -3.36 1.91 3.82
C THR A 322 -2.26 2.66 3.04
N PHE A 323 -1.14 2.93 3.69
CA PHE A 323 0.06 3.40 3.03
C PHE A 323 1.29 2.65 3.56
N ALA A 324 2.34 2.65 2.75
CA ALA A 324 3.63 2.08 3.08
C ALA A 324 4.71 3.15 3.08
N HIS A 325 5.60 3.07 4.06
CA HIS A 325 6.95 3.60 3.99
C HIS A 325 7.89 2.52 3.43
N TYR A 326 8.88 2.89 2.63
CA TYR A 326 9.88 1.93 2.17
C TYR A 326 11.26 2.57 1.92
N THR A 327 12.28 1.71 1.91
CA THR A 327 13.61 2.03 1.39
C THR A 327 14.02 0.93 0.42
N ASP A 328 14.58 1.31 -0.72
CA ASP A 328 15.05 0.38 -1.75
C ASP A 328 16.47 0.80 -2.19
N PRO A 329 17.51 0.19 -1.60
CA PRO A 329 18.89 0.51 -1.95
C PRO A 329 19.23 0.21 -3.42
N LYS A 330 18.63 -0.83 -4.02
CA LYS A 330 18.87 -1.20 -5.43
C LYS A 330 18.25 -0.19 -6.39
N GLY A 331 17.05 0.30 -6.08
CA GLY A 331 16.37 1.37 -6.81
C GLY A 331 16.87 2.77 -6.46
N HIS A 332 17.89 2.90 -5.60
CA HIS A 332 18.41 4.17 -5.08
C HIS A 332 17.32 5.04 -4.41
N VAL A 333 16.32 4.41 -3.79
CA VAL A 333 15.28 5.08 -3.00
C VAL A 333 15.73 5.14 -1.55
N TYR A 334 16.06 6.35 -1.11
CA TYR A 334 16.50 6.61 0.26
C TYR A 334 15.32 6.61 1.23
N GLN A 335 14.20 7.22 0.86
CA GLN A 335 12.94 7.21 1.58
C GLN A 335 11.79 7.22 0.58
N GLY A 336 10.85 6.30 0.68
CA GLY A 336 9.69 6.22 -0.19
C GLY A 336 8.40 6.12 0.62
N TYR A 337 7.33 6.72 0.11
CA TYR A 337 5.97 6.47 0.56
C TYR A 337 5.07 6.13 -0.61
N GLN A 338 4.11 5.23 -0.39
CA GLN A 338 3.12 4.83 -1.39
C GLN A 338 1.77 4.57 -0.73
N SER A 339 0.72 5.13 -1.32
CA SER A 339 -0.67 4.84 -0.97
C SER A 339 -1.13 3.53 -1.63
N LEU A 340 -1.94 2.75 -0.94
CA LEU A 340 -2.27 1.38 -1.32
C LEU A 340 -3.74 1.11 -1.00
N GLY A 341 -4.47 0.43 -1.87
CA GLY A 341 -5.88 0.12 -1.59
C GLY A 341 -6.74 -0.24 -2.78
N ASP A 342 -8.00 -0.53 -2.48
CA ASP A 342 -9.08 -0.76 -3.45
C ASP A 342 -9.63 0.58 -3.92
N GLU A 343 -9.19 1.02 -5.10
CA GLU A 343 -9.55 2.32 -5.65
C GLU A 343 -11.06 2.43 -5.89
N THR A 344 -11.67 3.55 -5.50
CA THR A 344 -13.03 3.86 -5.94
C THR A 344 -13.05 3.99 -7.46
N VAL A 345 -13.95 3.27 -8.12
CA VAL A 345 -14.14 3.41 -9.57
C VAL A 345 -14.55 4.85 -9.87
N PHE A 346 -13.82 5.54 -10.75
CA PHE A 346 -14.00 6.97 -10.99
C PHE A 346 -15.45 7.38 -11.31
N THR A 347 -16.16 6.56 -12.10
CA THR A 347 -17.56 6.80 -12.47
C THR A 347 -18.55 6.60 -11.32
N THR A 348 -18.11 6.06 -10.18
CA THR A 348 -18.90 5.84 -8.97
C THR A 348 -18.60 6.86 -7.87
N LEU A 349 -17.68 7.81 -8.11
CA LEU A 349 -17.53 8.94 -7.21
C LEU A 349 -18.85 9.72 -7.12
N PRO A 350 -19.23 10.22 -5.92
CA PRO A 350 -20.35 11.14 -5.81
C PRO A 350 -20.20 12.30 -6.80
N ALA A 351 -21.30 12.69 -7.44
CA ALA A 351 -21.29 13.78 -8.43
C ALA A 351 -21.42 15.17 -7.79
N LYS A 352 -21.90 15.23 -6.54
CA LYS A 352 -22.17 16.45 -5.76
C LYS A 352 -22.16 16.14 -4.26
N GLY A 353 -22.28 17.19 -3.45
CA GLY A 353 -22.21 17.14 -2.00
C GLY A 353 -20.79 17.27 -1.49
N THR A 354 -20.66 17.40 -0.18
CA THR A 354 -19.40 17.55 0.54
C THR A 354 -19.14 16.37 1.45
N ALA A 355 -17.90 16.20 1.88
CA ALA A 355 -17.53 15.20 2.87
C ALA A 355 -16.31 15.64 3.68
N THR A 356 -16.40 15.48 4.99
CA THR A 356 -15.23 15.53 5.89
C THR A 356 -14.61 14.15 6.04
N TYR A 357 -13.30 14.06 5.82
CA TYR A 357 -12.49 12.88 6.08
C TYR A 357 -11.55 13.15 7.25
N LYS A 358 -11.42 12.20 8.18
CA LYS A 358 -10.45 12.26 9.28
C LYS A 358 -9.60 11.01 9.35
N GLY A 359 -8.34 11.18 9.71
CA GLY A 359 -7.41 10.08 9.86
C GLY A 359 -6.05 10.54 10.33
N ILE A 360 -5.00 9.88 9.84
CA ILE A 360 -3.64 10.05 10.33
C ILE A 360 -2.62 10.04 9.20
N SER A 361 -1.45 10.59 9.50
CA SER A 361 -0.27 10.56 8.65
C SER A 361 0.94 10.09 9.44
N THR A 362 1.83 9.34 8.76
CA THR A 362 3.20 9.12 9.22
C THR A 362 4.18 9.66 8.18
N ALA A 363 5.28 10.22 8.65
CA ALA A 363 6.26 10.85 7.80
C ALA A 363 7.68 10.72 8.35
N TYR A 364 8.63 11.01 7.47
CA TYR A 364 10.00 11.32 7.85
C TYR A 364 10.32 12.77 7.49
N VAL A 365 10.96 13.47 8.42
CA VAL A 365 11.72 14.69 8.13
C VAL A 365 13.17 14.30 7.93
N VAL A 366 13.67 14.58 6.73
CA VAL A 366 14.90 14.04 6.19
C VAL A 366 15.87 15.18 5.90
N THR A 367 17.08 15.06 6.44
CA THR A 367 18.22 15.93 6.15
C THR A 367 19.44 15.07 5.81
N ASP A 368 20.55 15.69 5.41
CA ASP A 368 21.81 14.96 5.22
C ASP A 368 22.32 14.27 6.49
N LYS A 369 21.87 14.70 7.68
CA LYS A 369 22.38 14.27 8.98
C LYS A 369 21.45 13.30 9.71
N ASN A 370 20.15 13.36 9.46
CA ASN A 370 19.16 12.58 10.21
C ASN A 370 17.86 12.34 9.45
N ASN A 371 17.15 11.28 9.86
CA ASN A 371 15.77 10.99 9.47
C ASN A 371 14.94 10.92 10.75
N ARG A 372 14.04 11.88 10.95
CA ARG A 372 13.20 11.99 12.15
C ARG A 372 11.78 11.52 11.85
N GLN A 373 11.23 10.67 12.69
CA GLN A 373 9.85 10.17 12.56
C GLN A 373 8.88 11.24 13.01
N LEU A 374 7.87 11.52 12.19
CA LEU A 374 6.82 12.49 12.46
C LEU A 374 5.45 11.80 12.29
N THR A 375 4.51 12.08 13.20
CA THR A 375 3.09 11.75 12.99
C THR A 375 2.25 13.01 13.05
N SER A 376 1.09 12.98 12.39
CA SER A 376 0.10 14.06 12.43
C SER A 376 -1.31 13.50 12.27
N ASN A 377 -2.31 14.21 12.78
CA ASN A 377 -3.70 14.00 12.44
C ASN A 377 -3.99 14.60 11.06
N VAL A 378 -4.93 14.01 10.33
CA VAL A 378 -5.34 14.45 8.99
C VAL A 378 -6.80 14.84 9.00
N MET A 379 -7.12 15.98 8.39
CA MET A 379 -8.46 16.35 7.99
C MET A 379 -8.47 16.77 6.52
N ALA A 380 -9.43 16.25 5.77
CA ALA A 380 -9.71 16.73 4.42
C ALA A 380 -11.19 17.05 4.28
N ILE A 381 -11.50 18.17 3.63
CA ILE A 381 -12.87 18.50 3.22
C ILE A 381 -12.92 18.42 1.70
N VAL A 382 -13.80 17.57 1.20
CA VAL A 382 -13.99 17.32 -0.23
C VAL A 382 -15.31 17.92 -0.65
N ASP A 383 -15.32 18.60 -1.80
CA ASP A 383 -16.53 19.00 -2.50
C ASP A 383 -16.54 18.29 -3.87
N PHE A 384 -17.48 17.36 -4.03
CA PHE A 384 -17.56 16.51 -5.21
C PHE A 384 -18.08 17.24 -6.44
N GLY A 385 -18.92 18.26 -6.25
CA GLY A 385 -19.44 19.08 -7.34
C GLY A 385 -18.36 20.01 -7.90
N LEU A 386 -17.52 20.56 -7.02
CA LEU A 386 -16.38 21.39 -7.40
C LEU A 386 -15.14 20.60 -7.81
N LYS A 387 -15.12 19.29 -7.55
CA LYS A 387 -13.94 18.43 -7.69
C LYS A 387 -12.72 18.96 -6.93
N GLY A 388 -12.96 19.45 -5.72
CA GLY A 388 -11.97 20.14 -4.89
C GLY A 388 -11.75 19.48 -3.54
N VAL A 389 -10.51 19.57 -3.04
CA VAL A 389 -10.09 19.07 -1.73
C VAL A 389 -9.37 20.18 -0.99
N ARG A 390 -9.82 20.47 0.24
CA ARG A 390 -9.06 21.20 1.25
C ARG A 390 -8.39 20.17 2.15
N PHE A 391 -7.08 20.28 2.34
CA PHE A 391 -6.31 19.32 3.13
C PHE A 391 -5.53 20.04 4.22
N GLU A 392 -5.55 19.51 5.43
CA GLU A 392 -4.75 20.00 6.54
C GLU A 392 -4.31 18.88 7.48
N THR A 393 -3.14 19.07 8.08
CA THR A 393 -2.68 18.29 9.22
C THR A 393 -2.71 19.12 10.49
N SER A 394 -2.75 18.41 11.62
CA SER A 394 -2.64 19.01 12.95
C SER A 394 -1.95 18.05 13.91
N ASN A 395 -1.60 18.54 15.10
CA ASN A 395 -1.04 17.72 16.17
C ASN A 395 0.26 17.01 15.77
N SER A 396 1.12 17.69 14.99
CA SER A 396 2.38 17.10 14.54
C SER A 396 3.35 16.83 15.69
N HIS A 397 3.87 15.60 15.75
CA HIS A 397 4.79 15.14 16.80
C HIS A 397 6.00 14.42 16.22
N PHE A 398 7.19 14.82 16.66
CA PHE A 398 8.40 14.03 16.46
C PHE A 398 8.49 12.90 17.46
N HIS A 399 8.99 11.75 17.02
CA HIS A 399 9.18 10.59 17.87
C HIS A 399 10.62 10.08 17.84
N THR A 400 11.15 9.84 19.03
CA THR A 400 12.46 9.21 19.26
C THR A 400 12.33 8.09 20.28
N LEU A 401 13.40 7.32 20.45
CA LEU A 401 13.50 6.27 21.46
C LEU A 401 14.58 6.63 22.47
N GLU A 402 14.21 6.60 23.74
CA GLU A 402 15.13 6.69 24.87
C GLU A 402 14.99 5.40 25.68
N ASN A 403 16.05 4.60 25.75
CA ASN A 403 16.04 3.28 26.42
C ASN A 403 14.90 2.36 25.94
N GLY A 404 14.60 2.37 24.64
CA GLY A 404 13.52 1.59 24.04
C GLY A 404 12.10 2.10 24.34
N LYS A 405 11.96 3.27 24.98
CA LYS A 405 10.68 3.93 25.24
C LYS A 405 10.49 5.14 24.33
N ARG A 406 9.27 5.33 23.85
CA ARG A 406 8.92 6.48 23.01
C ARG A 406 9.05 7.77 23.81
N VAL A 407 9.72 8.75 23.22
CA VAL A 407 9.63 10.17 23.60
C VAL A 407 9.00 10.91 22.43
N SER A 408 8.08 11.83 22.73
CA SER A 408 7.32 12.56 21.71
C SER A 408 7.36 14.05 21.98
N GLN A 409 7.65 14.84 20.95
CA GLN A 409 7.75 16.29 21.03
C GLN A 409 6.83 16.91 19.98
N ALA A 410 5.85 17.69 20.44
CA ALA A 410 4.97 18.45 19.56
C ALA A 410 5.76 19.53 18.82
N ASP A 411 5.49 19.69 17.53
CA ASP A 411 6.01 20.80 16.73
C ASP A 411 4.99 21.21 15.66
N LYS A 412 4.17 22.20 16.01
CA LYS A 412 3.13 22.75 15.14
C LYS A 412 3.67 23.41 13.86
N ASN A 413 4.97 23.70 13.77
CA ASN A 413 5.53 24.25 12.54
C ASN A 413 5.47 23.22 11.40
N TYR A 414 5.42 21.92 11.73
CA TYR A 414 5.26 20.84 10.76
C TYR A 414 3.80 20.46 10.47
N ASP A 415 2.82 21.10 11.13
CA ASP A 415 1.45 21.08 10.60
C ASP A 415 1.47 21.76 9.23
N PHE A 416 0.67 21.29 8.28
CA PHE A 416 0.64 21.84 6.93
C PHE A 416 -0.76 21.83 6.36
N LYS A 417 -0.99 22.71 5.39
CA LYS A 417 -2.29 22.83 4.72
C LYS A 417 -2.12 23.13 3.25
N GLY A 418 -3.19 22.88 2.49
CA GLY A 418 -3.22 23.17 1.08
C GLY A 418 -4.49 22.67 0.43
N THR A 419 -4.46 22.61 -0.90
CA THR A 419 -5.61 22.25 -1.71
C THR A 419 -5.20 21.36 -2.86
N ALA A 420 -6.09 20.46 -3.24
CA ALA A 420 -5.95 19.61 -4.41
C ALA A 420 -7.26 19.61 -5.22
N SER A 421 -7.18 19.17 -6.47
CA SER A 421 -8.35 18.95 -7.32
C SER A 421 -8.16 17.72 -8.18
N TRP A 422 -9.26 17.23 -8.75
CA TRP A 422 -9.24 16.15 -9.73
C TRP A 422 -10.09 16.53 -10.95
N LYS A 423 -9.88 15.82 -12.06
CA LYS A 423 -10.59 16.09 -13.31
C LYS A 423 -11.20 14.85 -13.92
N ASP A 424 -10.40 14.08 -14.64
CA ASP A 424 -10.82 12.96 -15.49
C ASP A 424 -10.34 11.60 -14.93
N GLY A 425 -10.18 11.50 -13.61
CA GLY A 425 -9.74 10.29 -12.94
C GLY A 425 -9.81 10.40 -11.42
N ASN A 426 -9.52 9.28 -10.75
CA ASN A 426 -9.55 9.16 -9.28
C ASN A 426 -8.36 9.86 -8.59
N LEU A 427 -7.31 10.21 -9.34
CA LEU A 427 -6.17 10.94 -8.79
C LEU A 427 -6.54 12.42 -8.57
N PHE A 428 -6.48 12.88 -7.33
CA PHE A 428 -6.42 14.30 -7.01
C PHE A 428 -4.98 14.72 -6.68
N SER A 429 -4.61 15.92 -7.13
CA SER A 429 -3.27 16.47 -6.98
C SER A 429 -3.33 17.94 -6.61
N GLY A 430 -2.35 18.38 -5.83
CA GLY A 430 -2.34 19.73 -5.27
C GLY A 430 -1.00 20.13 -4.67
N LYS A 431 -1.00 21.27 -3.99
CA LYS A 431 0.14 21.83 -3.29
C LYS A 431 -0.20 22.05 -1.82
N VAL A 432 0.80 21.86 -0.96
CA VAL A 432 0.72 22.07 0.48
C VAL A 432 1.96 22.80 0.98
N SER A 433 1.81 23.55 2.08
CA SER A 433 2.90 24.25 2.79
C SER A 433 2.78 24.06 4.29
N THR A 434 3.93 23.96 4.96
CA THR A 434 4.01 23.95 6.43
C THR A 434 3.50 25.24 7.03
N ALA A 435 3.10 25.21 8.30
CA ALA A 435 2.51 26.35 9.00
C ALA A 435 3.47 27.54 9.12
N ASP A 436 4.78 27.29 9.05
CA ASP A 436 5.83 28.31 9.03
C ASP A 436 6.29 28.69 7.60
N ASP A 437 5.63 28.16 6.57
CA ASP A 437 5.89 28.35 5.14
C ASP A 437 7.32 27.99 4.69
N LYS A 438 8.09 27.26 5.50
CA LYS A 438 9.47 26.88 5.14
C LYS A 438 9.56 25.70 4.21
N LEU A 439 8.63 24.76 4.30
CA LEU A 439 8.54 23.60 3.42
C LEU A 439 7.27 23.73 2.58
N SER A 440 7.39 23.47 1.28
CA SER A 440 6.25 23.36 0.38
C SER A 440 6.48 22.27 -0.65
N GLY A 441 5.40 21.75 -1.22
CA GLY A 441 5.49 20.71 -2.23
C GLY A 441 4.17 20.10 -2.61
N ASN A 442 4.23 18.88 -3.12
CA ASN A 442 3.11 18.21 -3.76
C ASN A 442 2.30 17.40 -2.75
N LEU A 443 0.99 17.42 -2.93
CA LEU A 443 0.02 16.52 -2.31
C LEU A 443 -0.61 15.69 -3.44
N ASN A 444 -0.66 14.38 -3.27
CA ASN A 444 -1.33 13.45 -4.19
C ASN A 444 -2.23 12.52 -3.38
N GLY A 445 -3.38 12.15 -3.94
CA GLY A 445 -4.28 11.22 -3.29
C GLY A 445 -5.29 10.61 -4.23
N LYS A 446 -5.96 9.56 -3.74
CA LYS A 446 -7.06 8.88 -4.41
C LYS A 446 -8.19 8.60 -3.41
N PHE A 447 -9.38 8.37 -3.96
CA PHE A 447 -10.51 7.82 -3.22
C PHE A 447 -10.48 6.29 -3.25
N TYR A 448 -10.84 5.68 -2.13
CA TYR A 448 -10.82 4.23 -1.92
C TYR A 448 -12.18 3.72 -1.41
N GLY A 449 -12.52 2.51 -1.83
CA GLY A 449 -13.75 1.81 -1.46
C GLY A 449 -15.02 2.34 -2.14
N PRO A 450 -16.19 1.76 -1.83
CA PRO A 450 -17.48 2.19 -2.39
C PRO A 450 -17.76 3.66 -2.11
N ASN A 451 -18.20 4.40 -3.13
CA ASN A 451 -18.65 5.79 -3.03
C ASN A 451 -17.66 6.71 -2.29
N ALA A 452 -16.34 6.53 -2.48
CA ALA A 452 -15.30 7.31 -1.79
C ALA A 452 -15.40 7.22 -0.25
N ALA A 453 -15.54 6.01 0.29
CA ALA A 453 -15.61 5.80 1.74
C ALA A 453 -14.34 6.26 2.47
N GLU A 454 -13.19 6.13 1.82
CA GLU A 454 -11.87 6.47 2.35
C GLU A 454 -11.08 7.29 1.33
N ILE A 455 -10.09 8.03 1.81
CA ILE A 455 -9.04 8.65 1.00
C ILE A 455 -7.69 8.20 1.50
N GLY A 456 -6.72 8.14 0.60
CA GLY A 456 -5.33 7.81 0.91
C GLY A 456 -4.40 8.49 -0.07
N GLY A 457 -3.17 8.75 0.34
CA GLY A 457 -2.24 9.43 -0.53
C GLY A 457 -0.87 9.65 0.07
N THR A 458 -0.11 10.50 -0.60
CA THR A 458 1.25 10.87 -0.22
C THR A 458 1.49 12.37 -0.38
N TYR A 459 2.51 12.86 0.29
CA TYR A 459 3.01 14.21 0.12
C TYR A 459 4.52 14.26 0.23
N GLY A 460 5.12 15.23 -0.45
CA GLY A 460 6.54 15.53 -0.34
C GLY A 460 6.78 17.02 -0.42
N LEU A 461 7.23 17.60 0.69
CA LEU A 461 7.57 19.00 0.84
C LEU A 461 9.08 19.13 1.01
N LYS A 462 9.64 20.26 0.60
CA LYS A 462 11.05 20.58 0.79
C LYS A 462 11.26 22.07 0.99
N ASN A 463 12.36 22.43 1.62
CA ASN A 463 12.80 23.82 1.64
C ASN A 463 13.36 24.22 0.27
N LYS A 464 13.58 25.52 0.06
CA LYS A 464 14.05 26.09 -1.21
C LYS A 464 15.33 25.43 -1.73
N ASP A 465 16.25 25.10 -0.82
CA ASP A 465 17.56 24.55 -1.15
C ASP A 465 17.56 23.02 -1.25
N ALA A 466 16.44 22.35 -0.95
CA ALA A 466 16.30 20.90 -0.88
C ALA A 466 17.33 20.22 0.05
N THR A 467 17.60 20.85 1.20
CA THR A 467 18.45 20.32 2.28
C THR A 467 17.63 19.70 3.42
N GLU A 468 16.35 20.05 3.49
CA GLU A 468 15.35 19.45 4.37
C GLU A 468 14.14 19.05 3.55
N HIS A 469 13.69 17.81 3.75
CA HIS A 469 12.53 17.23 3.11
C HIS A 469 11.56 16.70 4.17
N LEU A 470 10.27 16.88 3.96
CA LEU A 470 9.21 16.22 4.69
C LEU A 470 8.46 15.31 3.71
N ILE A 471 8.55 14.00 3.90
CA ILE A 471 7.93 12.99 3.05
C ILE A 471 7.01 12.09 3.88
N GLY A 472 5.78 11.86 3.42
CA GLY A 472 4.82 11.07 4.18
C GLY A 472 3.71 10.44 3.37
N GLY A 473 3.02 9.52 4.02
CA GLY A 473 1.80 8.86 3.56
C GLY A 473 0.67 9.12 4.54
N TYR A 474 -0.54 9.26 4.03
CA TYR A 474 -1.74 9.53 4.83
C TYR A 474 -2.91 8.66 4.41
N GLY A 475 -3.82 8.48 5.36
CA GLY A 475 -5.10 7.82 5.17
C GLY A 475 -6.18 8.48 6.01
N ALA A 476 -7.42 8.53 5.50
CA ALA A 476 -8.54 9.11 6.23
C ALA A 476 -9.88 8.50 5.80
N LYS A 477 -10.83 8.46 6.73
CA LYS A 477 -12.16 7.88 6.56
C LYS A 477 -13.23 8.97 6.59
N ARG A 478 -14.23 8.85 5.71
CA ARG A 478 -15.39 9.76 5.70
C ARG A 478 -16.13 9.69 7.04
N GLN A 479 -16.47 10.84 7.59
CA GLN A 479 -17.17 10.99 8.87
C GLN A 479 -18.68 10.82 8.75
#